data_AF-A0AAD0WXZ7-F1
#
_entry.id   AF-A0AAD0WXZ7-F1
#
_cell.length_a   1.000
_cell.length_b   1.000
_cell.length_c   1.000
_cell.angle_alpha   90.00
_cell.angle_beta   90.00
_cell.angle_gamma   90.00
#
_symmetry.space_group_name_H-M   'P 1'
#
loop_
_entity.id
_entity.type
_entity.pdbx_description
1 polymer ?
#
loop_
_entity_poly.entity_id
_entity_poly.type
_entity_poly.pdbx_seq_one_letter_code
_entity_poly.pdbx_strand_id
1 'polypeptide(L)'
;MSQVTIGADIAFKHLDRNERDQFLALTNWKRYARMMRVNGDLRRKVYYRSLRENNKYESPKEEFNSFVSEFYQNSNFKCNNLAAYEFIVDITGERTFESQVCDNHFSTFISVATGYKEISFYKNRVLKISYLMASNGESAMSRFGHSMFYVRACKKNIDNCPLKYQTEFILGVVADVDDLAPGLLKGIFGGYATKIDFMTLAQVKQKYNYDEFRDLDQYDLKITQREVDRFISHALRLYEKKDMGDYKFFSANCATESYKILRATLDLNKLRSRPLTPKGLLKDLKEDDLVNDEMTRQFKEKSKKVNGYLAHLGLKTFEDYYNLPVEQRYQIAANISKEDMRFTKASYIFLEKMALIRLQENLATLALKSGDKGLRVKFEELANRYKDWARENKKRARLGLSPIKSDVIGEMNQFYLTHYKEEVTNIAVMANNILKARKSFK
;
A
#
# COMPACT_ATOMS: atom_id res chain seq x y z
N MET A 1 39.40 2.56 29.26
CA MET A 1 38.44 3.42 28.55
C MET A 1 39.22 4.45 27.74
N SER A 2 39.78 4.04 26.60
CA SER A 2 40.35 4.97 25.64
C SER A 2 39.24 5.46 24.73
N GLN A 3 39.07 6.78 24.67
CA GLN A 3 38.29 7.45 23.64
C GLN A 3 38.91 7.11 22.28
N VAL A 4 38.26 6.22 21.55
CA VAL A 4 38.48 6.08 20.11
C VAL A 4 38.06 7.41 19.50
N THR A 5 39.01 8.12 18.91
CA THR A 5 38.78 9.29 18.06
C THR A 5 38.09 8.74 16.81
N ILE A 6 36.76 8.78 16.77
CA ILE A 6 35.97 8.24 15.66
C ILE A 6 35.97 9.24 14.50
N GLY A 7 36.13 8.70 13.29
CA GLY A 7 36.34 9.35 11.99
C GLY A 7 35.47 10.56 11.70
N ALA A 8 36.11 11.54 11.05
CA ALA A 8 35.60 12.76 10.42
C ALA A 8 34.58 13.61 11.22
N ASP A 9 34.86 14.92 11.33
CA ASP A 9 34.00 15.96 11.92
C ASP A 9 32.71 16.21 11.11
N ILE A 10 31.94 15.16 10.80
CA ILE A 10 30.75 15.24 9.98
C ILE A 10 29.59 15.66 10.85
N ALA A 11 29.05 16.83 10.53
CA ALA A 11 27.89 17.38 11.20
C ALA A 11 26.78 17.63 10.21
N PHE A 12 25.53 17.55 10.68
CA PHE A 12 24.35 17.86 9.87
C PHE A 12 24.41 19.25 9.17
N LYS A 13 25.15 20.21 9.75
CA LYS A 13 25.37 21.55 9.15
C LYS A 13 26.32 21.54 7.95
N HIS A 14 27.18 20.53 7.84
CA HIS A 14 28.16 20.36 6.76
C HIS A 14 27.56 19.63 5.55
N LEU A 15 26.45 18.93 5.75
CA LEU A 15 25.69 18.35 4.65
C LEU A 15 25.23 19.44 3.67
N ASP A 16 25.41 19.15 2.38
CA ASP A 16 24.90 20.00 1.32
C ASP A 16 23.36 20.00 1.30
N ARG A 17 22.76 20.68 0.33
CA ARG A 17 21.29 20.76 0.27
C ARG A 17 20.65 19.40 -0.06
N ASN A 18 21.24 18.64 -0.98
CA ASN A 18 20.71 17.37 -1.47
C ASN A 18 20.83 16.28 -0.41
N GLU A 19 21.97 16.22 0.26
CA GLU A 19 22.25 15.31 1.38
C GLU A 19 21.28 15.57 2.53
N ARG A 20 21.06 16.84 2.90
CA ARG A 20 20.04 17.18 3.90
C ARG A 20 18.65 16.78 3.46
N ASP A 21 18.25 17.12 2.24
CA ASP A 21 16.90 16.80 1.78
C ASP A 21 16.67 15.27 1.67
N GLN A 22 17.71 14.48 1.35
CA GLN A 22 17.67 13.01 1.39
C GLN A 22 17.59 12.48 2.83
N PHE A 23 18.42 12.97 3.74
CA PHE A 23 18.37 12.57 5.15
C PHE A 23 17.01 12.87 5.78
N LEU A 24 16.45 14.05 5.51
CA LEU A 24 15.13 14.44 5.99
C LEU A 24 14.02 13.53 5.43
N ALA A 25 14.14 13.08 4.18
CA ALA A 25 13.21 12.10 3.60
C ALA A 25 13.34 10.73 4.29
N LEU A 26 14.58 10.28 4.52
CA LEU A 26 14.91 9.00 5.17
C LEU A 26 14.42 8.93 6.62
N THR A 27 14.39 10.06 7.32
CA THR A 27 14.01 10.17 8.74
C THR A 27 12.63 10.81 8.94
N ASN A 28 11.91 11.09 7.85
CA ASN A 28 10.57 11.67 7.81
C ASN A 28 10.44 13.00 8.59
N TRP A 29 11.43 13.88 8.42
CA TRP A 29 11.38 15.26 8.91
C TRP A 29 10.88 16.22 7.83
N LYS A 30 9.97 17.11 8.21
CA LYS A 30 9.50 18.20 7.36
C LYS A 30 10.32 19.46 7.62
N ARG A 31 10.96 19.97 6.57
CA ARG A 31 11.60 21.30 6.55
C ARG A 31 10.67 22.35 5.97
N TYR A 32 10.49 23.46 6.68
CA TYR A 32 9.76 24.63 6.20
C TYR A 32 10.47 25.91 6.63
N ALA A 33 10.20 27.01 5.93
CA ALA A 33 10.74 28.32 6.27
C ALA A 33 9.61 29.31 6.47
N ARG A 34 9.77 30.24 7.41
CA ARG A 34 8.85 31.36 7.62
C ARG A 34 9.65 32.65 7.66
N MET A 35 9.07 33.72 7.13
CA MET A 35 9.60 35.07 7.32
C MET A 35 9.18 35.53 8.72
N MET A 36 10.15 35.97 9.51
CA MET A 36 9.95 36.43 10.88
C MET A 36 10.58 37.81 10.99
N ARG A 37 9.89 38.76 11.63
CA ARG A 37 10.53 40.02 12.03
C ARG A 37 11.39 39.76 13.25
N VAL A 38 12.68 40.07 13.15
CA VAL A 38 13.63 40.02 14.25
C VAL A 38 14.32 41.38 14.29
N ASN A 39 14.07 42.14 15.35
CA ASN A 39 14.59 43.52 15.51
C ASN A 39 14.26 44.44 14.32
N GLY A 40 13.04 44.37 13.80
CA GLY A 40 12.59 45.20 12.66
C GLY A 40 12.88 44.60 11.27
N ASP A 41 13.91 43.75 11.15
CA ASP A 41 14.27 43.12 9.88
C ASP A 41 13.45 41.86 9.59
N LEU A 42 12.98 41.72 8.34
CA LEU A 42 12.43 40.45 7.87
C LEU A 42 13.57 39.44 7.65
N ARG A 43 13.65 38.43 8.52
CA ARG A 43 14.61 37.33 8.40
C ARG A 43 13.89 36.02 8.09
N ARG A 44 14.45 35.25 7.16
CA ARG A 44 13.98 33.89 6.86
C ARG A 44 14.49 32.93 7.92
N LYS A 45 13.58 32.35 8.72
CA LYS A 45 13.91 31.32 9.70
C LYS A 45 13.45 29.95 9.21
N VAL A 46 14.34 28.95 9.32
CA VAL A 46 14.07 27.56 8.93
C VAL A 46 13.66 26.77 10.17
N TYR A 47 12.66 25.93 10.01
CA TYR A 47 12.11 25.06 11.05
C TYR A 47 12.07 23.63 10.55
N TYR A 48 12.19 22.70 11.50
CA TYR A 48 12.06 21.28 11.27
C TYR A 48 10.96 20.74 12.18
N ARG A 49 10.17 19.81 11.65
CA ARG A 49 9.14 19.10 12.40
C ARG A 49 9.18 17.63 12.00
N SER A 50 9.35 16.74 12.97
CA SER A 50 9.18 15.30 12.72
C SER A 50 7.74 15.03 12.34
N LEU A 51 7.54 14.20 11.32
CA LEU A 51 6.22 13.70 10.95
C LEU A 51 5.89 12.37 11.63
N ARG A 52 6.87 11.74 12.27
CA ARG A 52 6.69 10.48 13.01
C ARG A 52 5.88 10.69 14.28
N GLU A 53 5.00 9.75 14.57
CA GLU A 53 4.17 9.76 15.79
C GLU A 53 5.03 9.63 17.06
N ASN A 54 5.97 8.67 17.08
CA ASN A 54 6.85 8.40 18.22
C ASN A 54 8.29 8.83 17.95
N ASN A 55 8.49 10.14 17.80
CA ASN A 55 9.81 10.72 17.57
C ASN A 55 10.53 11.03 18.89
N LYS A 56 11.72 10.44 19.10
CA LYS A 56 12.53 10.66 20.29
C LYS A 56 13.57 11.79 20.17
N TYR A 57 13.77 12.36 18.99
CA TYR A 57 14.80 13.37 18.73
C TYR A 57 14.19 14.76 18.60
N GLU A 58 14.80 15.78 19.20
CA GLU A 58 14.30 17.16 19.13
C GLU A 58 14.57 17.82 17.76
N SER A 59 15.59 17.35 17.04
CA SER A 59 15.96 17.91 15.74
C SER A 59 16.58 16.89 14.79
N PRO A 60 16.58 17.16 13.46
CA PRO A 60 17.31 16.32 12.50
C PRO A 60 18.80 16.24 12.78
N LYS A 61 19.39 17.28 13.39
CA LYS A 61 20.81 17.29 13.77
C LYS A 61 21.09 16.23 14.84
N GLU A 62 20.24 16.16 15.85
CA GLU A 62 20.37 15.19 16.94
C GLU A 62 20.22 13.75 16.41
N GLU A 63 19.22 13.52 15.56
CA GLU A 63 19.04 12.20 14.94
C GLU A 63 20.22 11.84 14.02
N PHE A 64 20.72 12.78 13.23
CA PHE A 64 21.88 12.56 12.38
C PHE A 64 23.10 12.14 13.21
N ASN A 65 23.38 12.85 14.31
CA ASN A 65 24.46 12.50 15.22
C ASN A 65 24.27 11.10 15.84
N SER A 66 23.03 10.75 16.20
CA SER A 66 22.70 9.40 16.67
C SER A 66 22.98 8.34 15.61
N PHE A 67 22.61 8.58 14.36
CA PHE A 67 22.84 7.64 13.25
C PHE A 67 24.32 7.49 12.93
N VAL A 68 25.08 8.57 12.93
CA VAL A 68 26.54 8.54 12.77
C VAL A 68 27.19 7.76 13.93
N SER A 69 26.78 8.02 15.17
CA SER A 69 27.28 7.25 16.32
C SER A 69 26.97 5.76 16.19
N GLU A 70 25.74 5.39 15.81
CA GLU A 70 25.36 3.99 15.60
C GLU A 70 26.13 3.35 14.43
N PHE A 71 26.37 4.08 13.34
CA PHE A 71 27.15 3.60 12.21
C PHE A 71 28.57 3.16 12.60
N TYR A 72 29.24 3.88 13.51
CA TYR A 72 30.58 3.55 13.96
C TYR A 72 30.64 2.53 15.10
N GLN A 73 29.58 2.43 15.92
CA GLN A 73 29.63 1.67 17.18
C GLN A 73 28.77 0.41 17.17
N ASN A 74 27.77 0.32 16.29
CA ASN A 74 26.79 -0.77 16.29
C ASN A 74 26.87 -1.58 15.00
N SER A 75 27.41 -2.80 15.10
CA SER A 75 27.51 -3.73 13.96
C SER A 75 26.16 -4.05 13.31
N ASN A 76 25.05 -3.95 14.06
CA ASN A 76 23.71 -4.21 13.53
C ASN A 76 23.07 -3.00 12.81
N PHE A 77 23.70 -1.82 12.81
CA PHE A 77 23.12 -0.61 12.20
C PHE A 77 22.80 -0.82 10.71
N LYS A 78 23.72 -1.44 9.96
CA LYS A 78 23.51 -1.83 8.54
C LYS A 78 22.26 -2.67 8.34
N CYS A 79 22.07 -3.70 9.17
CA CYS A 79 20.96 -4.65 9.03
C CYS A 79 19.61 -4.03 9.35
N ASN A 80 19.58 -3.11 10.33
CA ASN A 80 18.36 -2.45 10.77
C ASN A 80 18.00 -1.22 9.91
N ASN A 81 18.99 -0.56 9.31
CA ASN A 81 18.83 0.72 8.64
C ASN A 81 19.66 0.82 7.35
N LEU A 82 19.58 -0.18 6.45
CA LEU A 82 20.41 -0.24 5.24
C LEU A 82 20.45 1.06 4.44
N ALA A 83 19.31 1.71 4.21
CA ALA A 83 19.27 2.99 3.48
C ALA A 83 19.97 4.14 4.23
N ALA A 84 19.98 4.13 5.57
CA ALA A 84 20.72 5.10 6.38
C ALA A 84 22.22 4.80 6.41
N TYR A 85 22.58 3.52 6.50
CA TYR A 85 23.95 3.05 6.39
C TYR A 85 24.56 3.49 5.06
N GLU A 86 23.91 3.17 3.93
CA GLU A 86 24.39 3.57 2.61
C GLU A 86 24.44 5.09 2.42
N PHE A 87 23.52 5.83 3.02
CA PHE A 87 23.58 7.30 3.03
C PHE A 87 24.83 7.82 3.76
N ILE A 88 25.18 7.24 4.91
CA ILE A 88 26.41 7.63 5.62
C ILE A 88 27.65 7.24 4.80
N VAL A 89 27.67 6.04 4.21
CA VAL A 89 28.75 5.62 3.29
C VAL A 89 28.91 6.61 2.13
N ASP A 90 27.80 7.09 1.54
CA ASP A 90 27.83 8.04 0.41
C ASP A 90 28.49 9.38 0.80
N ILE A 91 28.30 9.86 2.03
CA ILE A 91 28.84 11.15 2.48
C ILE A 91 30.26 11.04 3.10
N THR A 92 30.65 9.87 3.60
CA THR A 92 31.96 9.69 4.27
C THR A 92 32.98 8.96 3.40
N GLY A 93 32.52 8.09 2.49
CA GLY A 93 33.37 7.11 1.80
C GLY A 93 33.80 5.92 2.68
N GLU A 94 33.41 5.90 3.95
CA GLU A 94 33.81 4.85 4.90
C GLU A 94 32.77 3.73 4.94
N ARG A 95 33.23 2.48 5.13
CA ARG A 95 32.36 1.28 5.20
C ARG A 95 32.60 0.51 6.49
N THR A 96 32.02 0.96 7.59
CA THR A 96 32.10 0.26 8.88
C THR A 96 31.31 -1.04 8.85
N PHE A 97 31.83 -2.10 9.48
CA PHE A 97 31.15 -3.41 9.58
C PHE A 97 30.63 -3.96 8.24
N GLU A 98 31.33 -3.71 7.13
CA GLU A 98 30.88 -4.09 5.79
C GLU A 98 30.60 -5.59 5.66
N SER A 99 31.46 -6.42 6.29
CA SER A 99 31.36 -7.88 6.32
C SER A 99 30.22 -8.42 7.18
N GLN A 100 29.47 -7.57 7.89
CA GLN A 100 28.32 -7.99 8.67
C GLN A 100 27.27 -8.65 7.77
N VAL A 101 26.93 -9.89 8.11
CA VAL A 101 25.87 -10.66 7.46
C VAL A 101 24.54 -10.27 8.11
N CYS A 102 23.57 -9.87 7.28
CA CYS A 102 22.23 -9.47 7.71
C CYS A 102 21.20 -10.54 7.35
N ASP A 103 20.20 -10.73 8.22
CA ASP A 103 19.00 -11.46 7.83
C ASP A 103 18.22 -10.63 6.80
N ASN A 104 18.09 -11.23 5.62
CA ASN A 104 17.43 -10.63 4.49
C ASN A 104 16.03 -11.19 4.27
N HIS A 105 15.61 -12.23 5.00
CA HIS A 105 14.28 -12.78 4.85
C HIS A 105 13.23 -11.78 5.37
N PHE A 106 12.14 -11.66 4.63
CA PHE A 106 10.96 -10.92 5.05
C PHE A 106 9.73 -11.75 4.70
N SER A 107 8.81 -11.87 5.65
CA SER A 107 7.49 -12.42 5.40
C SER A 107 6.38 -11.61 6.07
N THR A 108 5.23 -11.56 5.41
CA THR A 108 4.03 -10.96 5.98
C THR A 108 2.77 -11.60 5.38
N PHE A 109 1.67 -11.58 6.11
CA PHE A 109 0.39 -12.11 5.63
C PHE A 109 -0.52 -10.97 5.19
N ILE A 110 -1.14 -11.15 4.02
CA ILE A 110 -2.15 -10.23 3.49
C ILE A 110 -3.51 -10.91 3.45
N SER A 111 -4.56 -10.14 3.68
CA SER A 111 -5.93 -10.62 3.49
C SER A 111 -6.20 -10.76 1.99
N VAL A 112 -6.84 -11.86 1.60
CA VAL A 112 -7.35 -12.14 0.25
C VAL A 112 -8.75 -12.74 0.38
N ALA A 113 -9.50 -12.82 -0.73
CA ALA A 113 -10.88 -13.34 -0.72
C ALA A 113 -11.02 -14.76 -0.12
N THR A 114 -9.95 -15.57 -0.12
CA THR A 114 -9.93 -16.94 0.40
C THR A 114 -9.28 -17.08 1.78
N GLY A 115 -9.07 -15.99 2.51
CA GLY A 115 -8.40 -15.97 3.82
C GLY A 115 -7.11 -15.16 3.79
N TYR A 116 -5.99 -15.75 4.22
CA TYR A 116 -4.69 -15.06 4.23
C TYR A 116 -3.71 -15.69 3.26
N LYS A 117 -2.91 -14.85 2.61
CA LYS A 117 -1.81 -15.25 1.75
C LYS A 117 -0.49 -14.70 2.30
N GLU A 118 0.51 -15.55 2.44
CA GLU A 118 1.87 -15.13 2.78
C GLU A 118 2.56 -14.49 1.57
N ILE A 119 3.17 -13.34 1.78
CA ILE A 119 4.21 -12.76 0.93
C ILE A 119 5.53 -13.01 1.65
N SER A 120 6.43 -13.74 0.99
CA SER A 120 7.71 -14.18 1.58
C SER A 120 8.81 -14.08 0.53
N PHE A 121 9.87 -13.32 0.83
CA PHE A 121 10.99 -13.04 -0.07
C PHE A 121 12.27 -12.64 0.69
N TYR A 122 13.36 -12.46 -0.04
CA TYR A 122 14.60 -11.92 0.51
C TYR A 122 14.83 -10.49 0.00
N LYS A 123 15.11 -9.55 0.90
CA LYS A 123 15.31 -8.11 0.63
C LYS A 123 16.36 -7.85 -0.44
N ASN A 124 17.48 -8.56 -0.37
CA ASN A 124 18.58 -8.50 -1.35
C ASN A 124 18.34 -9.32 -2.63
N ARG A 125 17.10 -9.76 -2.87
CA ARG A 125 16.71 -10.56 -4.04
C ARG A 125 15.49 -9.97 -4.74
N VAL A 126 15.30 -8.66 -4.62
CA VAL A 126 14.30 -7.92 -5.38
C VAL A 126 14.81 -7.73 -6.80
N LEU A 127 14.06 -8.27 -7.75
CA LEU A 127 14.39 -8.26 -9.18
C LEU A 127 14.03 -6.93 -9.82
N LYS A 128 12.93 -6.32 -9.36
CA LYS A 128 12.36 -5.14 -10.01
C LYS A 128 11.40 -4.38 -9.12
N ILE A 129 11.41 -3.06 -9.29
CA ILE A 129 10.44 -2.14 -8.72
C ILE A 129 9.90 -1.28 -9.86
N SER A 130 8.58 -1.16 -9.93
CA SER A 130 7.90 -0.36 -10.93
C SER A 130 6.96 0.61 -10.23
N TYR A 131 6.89 1.84 -10.71
CA TYR A 131 5.85 2.77 -10.34
C TYR A 131 4.53 2.33 -10.96
N LEU A 132 3.51 2.09 -10.13
CA LEU A 132 2.17 1.68 -10.55
C LEU A 132 1.20 2.80 -10.23
N MET A 133 0.52 3.32 -11.24
CA MET A 133 -0.41 4.44 -11.08
C MET A 133 -1.81 4.06 -11.55
N ALA A 134 -2.81 4.31 -10.71
CA ALA A 134 -4.20 4.33 -11.16
C ALA A 134 -4.54 5.71 -11.74
N SER A 135 -5.17 5.74 -12.91
CA SER A 135 -5.60 6.97 -13.62
C SER A 135 -6.62 7.77 -12.80
N ASN A 136 -7.08 8.94 -13.24
CA ASN A 136 -8.04 9.73 -12.45
C ASN A 136 -9.37 8.98 -12.31
N GLY A 137 -9.97 9.00 -11.12
CA GLY A 137 -11.32 8.47 -10.89
C GLY A 137 -12.39 9.56 -10.77
N GLU A 138 -13.66 9.15 -10.74
CA GLU A 138 -14.81 10.06 -10.67
C GLU A 138 -15.01 10.67 -9.27
N SER A 139 -14.62 9.97 -8.20
CA SER A 139 -14.81 10.44 -6.82
C SER A 139 -13.78 11.51 -6.42
N ALA A 140 -14.17 12.48 -5.58
CA ALA A 140 -13.30 13.58 -5.14
C ALA A 140 -11.94 13.12 -4.58
N MET A 141 -11.90 11.98 -3.90
CA MET A 141 -10.69 11.38 -3.33
C MET A 141 -9.79 10.66 -4.35
N SER A 142 -10.31 10.32 -5.53
CA SER A 142 -9.60 9.61 -6.61
C SER A 142 -9.28 10.49 -7.83
N ARG A 143 -9.75 11.75 -7.86
CA ARG A 143 -9.55 12.69 -8.99
C ARG A 143 -8.09 12.94 -9.36
N PHE A 144 -7.14 12.73 -8.45
CA PHE A 144 -5.72 12.97 -8.67
C PHE A 144 -4.92 11.72 -9.05
N GLY A 145 -5.55 10.55 -9.10
CA GLY A 145 -4.87 9.27 -9.27
C GLY A 145 -4.51 8.60 -7.94
N HIS A 146 -3.89 7.43 -8.00
CA HIS A 146 -3.28 6.78 -6.83
C HIS A 146 -1.95 6.14 -7.20
N SER A 147 -0.91 6.38 -6.39
CA SER A 147 0.43 5.83 -6.61
C SER A 147 0.72 4.64 -5.70
N MET A 148 1.34 3.64 -6.29
CA MET A 148 1.77 2.40 -5.64
C MET A 148 3.09 1.95 -6.26
N PHE A 149 3.72 0.94 -5.68
CA PHE A 149 4.88 0.28 -6.27
C PHE A 149 4.59 -1.19 -6.51
N TYR A 150 4.75 -1.63 -7.74
CA TYR A 150 4.77 -3.05 -8.09
C TYR A 150 6.17 -3.59 -7.83
N VAL A 151 6.27 -4.66 -7.04
CA VAL A 151 7.54 -5.27 -6.67
C VAL A 151 7.53 -6.72 -7.10
N ARG A 152 8.65 -7.14 -7.71
CA ARG A 152 8.93 -8.53 -8.06
C ARG A 152 10.22 -8.95 -7.40
N ALA A 153 10.18 -10.03 -6.64
CA ALA A 153 11.32 -10.58 -5.91
C ALA A 153 11.50 -12.07 -6.18
N CYS A 154 12.68 -12.60 -5.90
CA CYS A 154 12.98 -14.03 -6.01
C CYS A 154 13.07 -14.70 -4.64
N LYS A 155 12.48 -15.89 -4.53
CA LYS A 155 12.63 -16.76 -3.35
C LYS A 155 13.97 -17.52 -3.32
N LYS A 156 14.55 -17.78 -4.50
CA LYS A 156 15.84 -18.48 -4.66
C LYS A 156 16.95 -17.49 -5.01
N ASN A 157 17.72 -17.68 -6.09
CA ASN A 157 18.76 -16.75 -6.52
C ASN A 157 18.15 -15.65 -7.42
N ILE A 158 18.63 -14.41 -7.27
CA ILE A 158 18.28 -13.29 -8.14
C ILE A 158 18.74 -13.55 -9.59
N ASP A 159 19.93 -14.13 -9.75
CA ASP A 159 20.49 -14.48 -11.06
C ASP A 159 19.65 -15.59 -11.70
N ASN A 160 19.03 -15.28 -12.83
CA ASN A 160 18.17 -16.19 -13.59
C ASN A 160 17.00 -16.79 -12.76
N CYS A 161 16.32 -15.97 -11.96
CA CYS A 161 15.18 -16.42 -11.14
C CYS A 161 14.01 -16.97 -11.98
N PRO A 162 13.71 -18.29 -11.95
CA PRO A 162 12.60 -18.87 -12.69
C PRO A 162 11.25 -18.33 -12.20
N LEU A 163 10.28 -18.16 -13.12
CA LEU A 163 8.93 -17.63 -12.82
C LEU A 163 8.26 -18.30 -11.60
N LYS A 164 8.42 -19.63 -11.43
CA LYS A 164 7.85 -20.38 -10.29
C LYS A 164 8.39 -19.97 -8.92
N TYR A 165 9.56 -19.33 -8.87
CA TYR A 165 10.18 -18.83 -7.64
C TYR A 165 10.07 -17.32 -7.49
N GLN A 166 9.44 -16.64 -8.45
CA GLN A 166 9.15 -15.22 -8.34
C GLN A 166 7.92 -15.01 -7.46
N THR A 167 7.98 -13.97 -6.64
CA THR A 167 6.84 -13.47 -5.89
C THR A 167 6.59 -12.03 -6.28
N GLU A 168 5.32 -11.69 -6.44
CA GLU A 168 4.87 -10.39 -6.90
C GLU A 168 3.89 -9.83 -5.89
N PHE A 169 4.06 -8.55 -5.56
CA PHE A 169 3.19 -7.84 -4.65
C PHE A 169 3.18 -6.35 -4.95
N ILE A 170 2.19 -5.66 -4.43
CA ILE A 170 2.05 -4.21 -4.51
C ILE A 170 2.30 -3.63 -3.13
N LEU A 171 3.15 -2.61 -3.07
CA LEU A 171 3.28 -1.72 -1.92
C LEU A 171 2.42 -0.48 -2.19
N GLY A 172 1.31 -0.34 -1.47
CA GLY A 172 0.48 0.85 -1.50
C GLY A 172 0.79 1.76 -0.31
N VAL A 173 0.84 3.07 -0.54
CA VAL A 173 0.79 4.06 0.55
C VAL A 173 -0.66 4.45 0.76
N VAL A 174 -1.21 4.12 1.93
CA VAL A 174 -2.63 4.31 2.23
C VAL A 174 -2.82 4.96 3.60
N ALA A 175 -3.99 5.56 3.79
CA ALA A 175 -4.47 5.91 5.11
C ALA A 175 -4.78 4.64 5.91
N ASP A 176 -4.30 4.57 7.15
CA ASP A 176 -4.63 3.57 8.15
C ASP A 176 -6.00 3.92 8.74
N VAL A 177 -7.03 3.47 8.06
CA VAL A 177 -8.41 3.73 8.45
C VAL A 177 -8.89 2.56 9.28
N ASP A 178 -8.86 2.73 10.60
CA ASP A 178 -9.46 1.81 11.57
C ASP A 178 -10.93 2.13 11.84
N ASP A 179 -11.49 3.19 11.23
CA ASP A 179 -12.90 3.53 11.40
C ASP A 179 -13.80 2.56 10.62
N LEU A 180 -14.85 2.10 11.29
CA LEU A 180 -15.91 1.29 10.70
C LEU A 180 -16.67 2.06 9.59
N ALA A 181 -16.76 3.39 9.72
CA ALA A 181 -17.21 4.31 8.68
C ALA A 181 -16.18 5.44 8.52
N PRO A 182 -15.32 5.39 7.48
CA PRO A 182 -14.32 6.42 7.24
C PRO A 182 -14.95 7.80 7.01
N GLY A 183 -14.47 8.82 7.73
CA GLY A 183 -14.94 10.20 7.57
C GLY A 183 -14.10 10.97 6.54
N LEU A 184 -14.75 11.53 5.51
CA LEU A 184 -14.10 12.37 4.48
C LEU A 184 -13.29 13.54 5.10
N LEU A 185 -13.84 14.20 6.13
CA LEU A 185 -13.17 15.30 6.84
C LEU A 185 -11.91 14.84 7.61
N LYS A 186 -11.92 13.64 8.20
CA LYS A 186 -10.73 13.10 8.89
C LYS A 186 -9.58 12.91 7.92
N GLY A 187 -9.82 12.37 6.72
CA GLY A 187 -8.76 12.22 5.72
C GLY A 187 -8.23 13.55 5.15
N ILE A 188 -9.04 14.62 5.14
CA ILE A 188 -8.59 15.95 4.70
C ILE A 188 -7.64 16.58 5.72
N PHE A 189 -7.97 16.47 7.01
CA PHE A 189 -7.23 17.15 8.09
C PHE A 189 -6.14 16.32 8.76
N GLY A 190 -6.00 15.03 8.44
CA GLY A 190 -4.95 14.17 9.01
C GLY A 190 -5.38 13.32 10.19
N GLY A 191 -6.62 12.85 10.21
CA GLY A 191 -7.17 11.98 11.24
C GLY A 191 -6.87 10.49 11.05
N TYR A 192 -6.01 10.12 10.09
CA TYR A 192 -5.58 8.75 9.83
C TYR A 192 -4.05 8.71 9.73
N ALA A 193 -3.41 7.73 10.37
CA ALA A 193 -1.99 7.49 10.17
C ALA A 193 -1.74 7.04 8.72
N THR A 194 -0.57 7.30 8.16
CA THR A 194 -0.14 6.73 6.88
C THR A 194 0.54 5.40 7.14
N LYS A 195 0.25 4.40 6.31
CA LYS A 195 0.94 3.11 6.33
C LYS A 195 1.29 2.64 4.93
N ILE A 196 2.29 1.76 4.88
CA ILE A 196 2.48 0.85 3.75
C ILE A 196 1.55 -0.33 3.93
N ASP A 197 0.81 -0.65 2.87
CA ASP A 197 -0.02 -1.83 2.78
C ASP A 197 0.46 -2.75 1.66
N PHE A 198 0.35 -4.05 1.89
CA PHE A 198 0.74 -5.08 0.93
C PHE A 198 -0.52 -5.64 0.27
N MET A 199 -0.54 -5.66 -1.06
CA MET A 199 -1.67 -6.17 -1.83
C MET A 199 -1.20 -7.09 -2.96
N THR A 200 -2.09 -7.93 -3.45
CA THR A 200 -1.87 -8.62 -4.73
C THR A 200 -2.24 -7.72 -5.90
N LEU A 201 -1.61 -7.94 -7.06
CA LEU A 201 -2.03 -7.29 -8.31
C LEU A 201 -3.51 -7.59 -8.64
N ALA A 202 -4.03 -8.76 -8.25
CA ALA A 202 -5.43 -9.11 -8.45
C ALA A 202 -6.37 -8.17 -7.66
N GLN A 203 -6.06 -7.88 -6.39
CA GLN A 203 -6.83 -6.93 -5.58
C GLN A 203 -6.78 -5.51 -6.15
N VAL A 204 -5.60 -5.07 -6.57
CA VAL A 204 -5.43 -3.73 -7.16
C VAL A 204 -6.21 -3.61 -8.48
N LYS A 205 -6.20 -4.65 -9.32
CA LYS A 205 -7.01 -4.68 -10.55
C LYS A 205 -8.51 -4.74 -10.27
N GLN A 206 -8.94 -5.51 -9.27
CA GLN A 206 -10.34 -5.57 -8.86
C GLN A 206 -10.83 -4.16 -8.53
N LYS A 207 -10.16 -3.52 -7.56
CA LYS A 207 -10.49 -2.16 -7.13
C LYS A 207 -10.48 -1.16 -8.29
N TYR A 208 -9.37 -1.03 -9.00
CA TYR A 208 -9.24 0.07 -9.95
C TYR A 208 -9.85 -0.23 -11.31
N ASN A 209 -9.59 -1.39 -11.93
CA ASN A 209 -10.08 -1.62 -13.29
C ASN A 209 -11.57 -1.97 -13.35
N TYR A 210 -12.10 -2.65 -12.33
CA TYR A 210 -13.45 -3.20 -12.35
C TYR A 210 -14.44 -2.45 -11.46
N ASP A 211 -14.03 -1.96 -10.29
CA ASP A 211 -14.95 -1.28 -9.38
C ASP A 211 -14.94 0.24 -9.61
N GLU A 212 -13.77 0.83 -9.84
CA GLU A 212 -13.63 2.27 -10.08
C GLU A 212 -13.50 2.64 -11.57
N PHE A 213 -13.45 1.66 -12.48
CA PHE A 213 -13.26 1.84 -13.94
C PHE A 213 -12.09 2.76 -14.33
N ARG A 214 -10.95 2.56 -13.67
CA ARG A 214 -9.70 3.29 -13.88
C ARG A 214 -8.66 2.40 -14.53
N ASP A 215 -7.86 2.98 -15.41
CA ASP A 215 -6.67 2.34 -15.95
C ASP A 215 -5.60 2.22 -14.87
N LEU A 216 -4.76 1.20 -14.99
CA LEU A 216 -3.50 1.10 -14.24
C LEU A 216 -2.35 1.12 -15.23
N ASP A 217 -1.43 2.06 -15.05
CA ASP A 217 -0.21 2.16 -15.85
C ASP A 217 1.00 1.82 -14.98
N GLN A 218 1.82 0.89 -15.46
CA GLN A 218 3.04 0.46 -14.81
C GLN A 218 4.25 0.99 -15.58
N TYR A 219 5.12 1.68 -14.88
CA TYR A 219 6.38 2.22 -15.38
C TYR A 219 7.53 1.60 -14.60
N ASP A 220 8.42 0.90 -15.28
CA ASP A 220 9.54 0.27 -14.62
C ASP A 220 10.61 1.29 -14.26
N LEU A 221 11.06 1.26 -13.00
CA LEU A 221 12.10 2.18 -12.54
C LEU A 221 13.46 1.76 -13.12
N LYS A 222 14.15 2.73 -13.73
CA LYS A 222 15.54 2.64 -14.20
C LYS A 222 16.50 2.93 -13.04
N ILE A 223 16.56 2.01 -12.08
CA ILE A 223 17.36 2.17 -10.86
C ILE A 223 18.33 0.99 -10.69
N THR A 224 19.45 1.26 -10.04
CA THR A 224 20.49 0.24 -9.81
C THR A 224 20.04 -0.79 -8.76
N GLN A 225 20.68 -1.95 -8.70
CA GLN A 225 20.39 -2.94 -7.65
C GLN A 225 20.63 -2.36 -6.24
N ARG A 226 21.63 -1.49 -6.08
CA ARG A 226 21.89 -0.77 -4.82
C ARG A 226 20.69 0.10 -4.41
N GLU A 227 20.12 0.85 -5.36
CA GLU A 227 18.93 1.68 -5.12
C GLU A 227 17.68 0.81 -4.85
N VAL A 228 17.54 -0.34 -5.52
CA VAL A 228 16.48 -1.33 -5.25
C VAL A 228 16.56 -1.85 -3.81
N ASP A 229 17.76 -2.23 -3.35
CA ASP A 229 17.99 -2.78 -2.01
C ASP A 229 17.74 -1.69 -0.93
N ARG A 230 18.17 -0.44 -1.19
CA ARG A 230 17.85 0.72 -0.35
C ARG A 230 16.34 0.97 -0.29
N PHE A 231 15.66 0.98 -1.45
CA PHE A 231 14.21 1.19 -1.55
C PHE A 231 13.45 0.17 -0.72
N ILE A 232 13.67 -1.11 -0.97
CA ILE A 232 12.87 -2.15 -0.31
C ILE A 232 13.17 -2.17 1.18
N SER A 233 14.42 -2.05 1.60
CA SER A 233 14.79 -2.04 3.01
C SER A 233 14.18 -0.84 3.74
N HIS A 234 14.16 0.34 3.12
CA HIS A 234 13.54 1.52 3.70
C HIS A 234 12.02 1.39 3.78
N ALA A 235 11.36 0.93 2.72
CA ALA A 235 9.92 0.70 2.71
C ALA A 235 9.50 -0.33 3.79
N LEU A 236 10.26 -1.40 3.96
CA LEU A 236 10.00 -2.40 5.01
C LEU A 236 10.21 -1.82 6.42
N ARG A 237 11.27 -1.00 6.62
CA ARG A 237 11.47 -0.28 7.88
C ARG A 237 10.26 0.61 8.21
N LEU A 238 9.76 1.37 7.24
CA LEU A 238 8.57 2.22 7.40
C LEU A 238 7.33 1.39 7.74
N TYR A 239 7.14 0.24 7.09
CA TYR A 239 6.05 -0.70 7.35
C TYR A 239 6.08 -1.28 8.78
N GLU A 240 7.27 -1.70 9.23
CA GLU A 240 7.47 -2.32 10.54
C GLU A 240 7.34 -1.31 11.68
N LYS A 241 8.01 -0.15 11.54
CA LYS A 241 8.08 0.91 12.55
C LYS A 241 6.86 1.84 12.57
N LYS A 242 5.98 1.79 11.55
CA LYS A 242 4.84 2.69 11.37
C LYS A 242 5.24 4.17 11.36
N ASP A 243 6.31 4.46 10.60
CA ASP A 243 7.09 5.69 10.78
C ASP A 243 6.75 6.81 9.78
N MET A 244 5.57 6.74 9.15
CA MET A 244 5.20 7.60 8.01
C MET A 244 4.41 8.86 8.42
N GLY A 245 3.87 8.92 9.64
CA GLY A 245 3.09 10.07 10.12
C GLY A 245 1.67 10.12 9.58
N ASP A 246 1.00 11.27 9.70
CA ASP A 246 -0.42 11.40 9.35
C ASP A 246 -0.69 11.53 7.84
N TYR A 247 -1.72 10.84 7.37
CA TYR A 247 -2.20 10.91 5.99
C TYR A 247 -3.10 12.14 5.78
N LYS A 248 -2.73 13.02 4.84
CA LYS A 248 -3.49 14.22 4.44
C LYS A 248 -3.64 14.28 2.94
N PHE A 249 -4.88 14.26 2.44
CA PHE A 249 -5.17 14.20 0.99
C PHE A 249 -4.38 15.18 0.13
N PHE A 250 -4.14 16.41 0.60
CA PHE A 250 -3.50 17.46 -0.19
C PHE A 250 -2.01 17.67 0.09
N SER A 251 -1.45 17.07 1.15
CA SER A 251 -0.11 17.45 1.61
C SER A 251 0.76 16.33 2.18
N ALA A 252 0.17 15.18 2.48
CA ALA A 252 0.84 13.98 3.00
C ALA A 252 0.05 12.75 2.51
N ASN A 253 0.03 12.54 1.20
CA ASN A 253 -0.79 11.54 0.51
C ASN A 253 0.09 10.46 -0.15
N CYS A 254 -0.54 9.53 -0.85
CA CYS A 254 0.16 8.46 -1.56
C CYS A 254 1.34 8.95 -2.42
N ALA A 255 1.20 10.06 -3.15
CA ALA A 255 2.25 10.58 -4.02
C ALA A 255 3.38 11.24 -3.26
N THR A 256 3.08 12.09 -2.28
CA THR A 256 4.13 12.79 -1.51
C THR A 256 4.97 11.80 -0.71
N GLU A 257 4.35 10.76 -0.13
CA GLU A 257 5.08 9.73 0.60
C GLU A 257 5.83 8.79 -0.35
N SER A 258 5.27 8.43 -1.51
CA SER A 258 5.99 7.68 -2.54
C SER A 258 7.24 8.43 -3.01
N TYR A 259 7.12 9.75 -3.20
CA TYR A 259 8.25 10.63 -3.49
C TYR A 259 9.30 10.60 -2.38
N LYS A 260 8.91 10.70 -1.10
CA LYS A 260 9.86 10.64 0.01
C LYS A 260 10.63 9.32 0.05
N ILE A 261 9.93 8.18 -0.16
CA ILE A 261 10.58 6.86 -0.20
C ILE A 261 11.63 6.82 -1.31
N LEU A 262 11.29 7.28 -2.52
CA LEU A 262 12.24 7.36 -3.63
C LEU A 262 13.38 8.32 -3.31
N ARG A 263 13.11 9.55 -2.86
CA ARG A 263 14.12 10.54 -2.51
C ARG A 263 15.09 10.05 -1.42
N ALA A 264 14.61 9.25 -0.47
CA ALA A 264 15.43 8.66 0.58
C ALA A 264 16.39 7.55 0.08
N THR A 265 16.13 6.97 -1.08
CA THR A 265 16.74 5.69 -1.50
C THR A 265 17.42 5.70 -2.86
N LEU A 266 17.13 6.70 -3.69
CA LEU A 266 17.84 6.95 -4.94
C LEU A 266 19.09 7.82 -4.73
N ASP A 267 19.95 7.91 -5.74
CA ASP A 267 21.13 8.77 -5.70
C ASP A 267 20.78 10.25 -5.45
N LEU A 268 21.68 10.98 -4.76
CA LEU A 268 21.48 12.35 -4.26
C LEU A 268 21.03 13.37 -5.31
N ASN A 269 21.33 13.14 -6.59
CA ASN A 269 21.04 14.06 -7.68
C ASN A 269 19.64 13.92 -8.31
N LYS A 270 18.91 12.84 -7.99
CA LYS A 270 17.61 12.47 -8.58
C LYS A 270 16.42 12.98 -7.75
N LEU A 271 15.30 13.28 -8.39
CA LEU A 271 14.02 13.71 -7.81
C LEU A 271 14.11 14.99 -6.95
N ARG A 272 14.20 16.15 -7.61
CA ARG A 272 14.40 17.46 -6.94
C ARG A 272 13.10 18.25 -6.70
N SER A 273 12.05 17.90 -7.43
CA SER A 273 10.69 18.46 -7.30
C SER A 273 9.98 17.92 -6.05
N ARG A 274 8.80 18.45 -5.72
CA ARG A 274 7.97 17.94 -4.60
C ARG A 274 6.54 17.71 -5.10
N PRO A 275 6.28 16.57 -5.76
CA PRO A 275 4.99 16.32 -6.38
C PRO A 275 3.90 16.14 -5.32
N LEU A 276 2.74 16.73 -5.58
CA LEU A 276 1.55 16.59 -4.74
C LEU A 276 0.56 15.54 -5.27
N THR A 277 0.75 15.09 -6.51
CA THR A 277 -0.14 14.13 -7.19
C THR A 277 0.65 12.99 -7.83
N PRO A 278 0.04 11.81 -7.98
CA PRO A 278 0.66 10.67 -8.68
C PRO A 278 1.11 11.00 -10.11
N LYS A 279 0.35 11.81 -10.85
CA LYS A 279 0.75 12.27 -12.18
C LYS A 279 1.94 13.22 -12.13
N GLY A 280 1.99 14.11 -11.14
CA GLY A 280 3.15 14.97 -10.90
C GLY A 280 4.40 14.14 -10.61
N LEU A 281 4.30 13.12 -9.76
CA LEU A 281 5.43 12.23 -9.48
C LEU A 281 5.86 11.45 -10.74
N LEU A 282 4.93 10.96 -11.55
CA LEU A 282 5.27 10.33 -12.83
C LEU A 282 6.00 11.29 -13.78
N LYS A 283 5.54 12.55 -13.85
CA LYS A 283 6.20 13.58 -14.64
C LYS A 283 7.65 13.76 -14.18
N ASP A 284 7.86 13.90 -12.88
CA ASP A 284 9.20 14.07 -12.30
C ASP A 284 10.09 12.84 -12.56
N LEU A 285 9.53 11.63 -12.48
CA LEU A 285 10.26 10.39 -12.82
C LEU A 285 10.68 10.34 -14.29
N LYS A 286 9.87 10.88 -15.21
CA LYS A 286 10.22 10.98 -16.63
C LYS A 286 11.29 12.03 -16.88
N GLU A 287 11.13 13.22 -16.27
CA GLU A 287 12.09 14.33 -16.41
C GLU A 287 13.49 13.96 -15.90
N ASP A 288 13.59 13.13 -14.86
CA ASP A 288 14.86 12.62 -14.32
C ASP A 288 15.34 11.30 -14.96
N ASP A 289 14.72 10.85 -16.07
CA ASP A 289 15.01 9.59 -16.77
C ASP A 289 15.00 8.34 -15.86
N LEU A 290 14.14 8.35 -14.85
CA LEU A 290 13.94 7.20 -13.95
C LEU A 290 12.90 6.22 -14.47
N VAL A 291 12.17 6.56 -15.51
CA VAL A 291 11.26 5.68 -16.23
C VAL A 291 11.28 6.04 -17.72
N ASN A 292 10.76 5.15 -18.58
CA ASN A 292 10.49 5.51 -19.97
C ASN A 292 9.25 6.41 -20.09
N ASP A 293 9.15 7.12 -21.21
CA ASP A 293 7.96 7.92 -21.54
C ASP A 293 6.71 7.07 -21.67
N GLU A 294 6.83 5.88 -22.24
CA GLU A 294 5.75 4.92 -22.36
C GLU A 294 5.68 3.99 -21.14
N MET A 295 4.45 3.62 -20.77
CA MET A 295 4.25 2.60 -19.74
C MET A 295 4.75 1.24 -20.25
N THR A 296 5.44 0.48 -19.40
CA THR A 296 5.83 -0.89 -19.74
C THR A 296 4.62 -1.81 -19.84
N ARG A 297 3.61 -1.57 -19.00
CA ARG A 297 2.39 -2.37 -18.98
C ARG A 297 1.20 -1.50 -18.63
N GLN A 298 0.13 -1.67 -19.38
CA GLN A 298 -1.16 -1.07 -19.08
C GLN A 298 -2.18 -2.16 -18.74
N PHE A 299 -2.95 -1.92 -17.68
CA PHE A 299 -4.15 -2.67 -17.37
C PHE A 299 -5.34 -1.75 -17.60
N LYS A 300 -5.93 -1.89 -18.77
CA LYS A 300 -7.08 -1.07 -19.15
C LYS A 300 -8.25 -1.31 -18.20
N GLU A 301 -8.94 -0.22 -17.91
CA GLU A 301 -10.27 -0.17 -17.35
C GLU A 301 -11.19 -1.18 -18.07
N LYS A 302 -12.22 -1.65 -17.37
CA LYS A 302 -13.05 -2.77 -17.84
C LYS A 302 -14.50 -2.39 -18.04
N SER A 303 -14.86 -1.11 -18.04
CA SER A 303 -16.21 -0.59 -18.30
C SER A 303 -16.77 -1.13 -19.61
N LYS A 304 -16.05 -1.11 -20.74
CA LYS A 304 -16.57 -1.70 -22.00
C LYS A 304 -16.90 -3.18 -21.88
N LYS A 305 -16.06 -3.93 -21.17
CA LYS A 305 -16.27 -5.37 -20.95
C LYS A 305 -17.45 -5.61 -20.00
N VAL A 306 -17.53 -4.82 -18.92
CA VAL A 306 -18.62 -4.86 -17.95
C VAL A 306 -19.93 -4.46 -18.60
N ASN A 307 -19.97 -3.35 -19.33
CA ASN A 307 -21.13 -2.87 -20.09
C ASN A 307 -21.52 -3.87 -21.18
N GLY A 308 -20.58 -4.51 -21.86
CA GLY A 308 -20.87 -5.58 -22.82
C GLY A 308 -21.52 -6.80 -22.15
N TYR A 309 -21.03 -7.20 -20.97
CA TYR A 309 -21.65 -8.29 -20.20
C TYR A 309 -23.02 -7.90 -19.65
N LEU A 310 -23.20 -6.67 -19.19
CA LEU A 310 -24.49 -6.15 -18.73
C LEU A 310 -25.48 -6.12 -19.89
N ALA A 311 -25.11 -5.53 -21.03
CA ALA A 311 -25.96 -5.44 -22.21
C ALA A 311 -26.35 -6.83 -22.73
N HIS A 312 -25.43 -7.81 -22.70
CA HIS A 312 -25.71 -9.20 -23.05
C HIS A 312 -26.78 -9.83 -22.14
N LEU A 313 -26.80 -9.46 -20.86
CA LEU A 313 -27.84 -9.87 -19.92
C LEU A 313 -29.07 -8.94 -19.94
N GLY A 314 -29.16 -8.00 -20.88
CA GLY A 314 -30.29 -7.06 -20.99
C GLY A 314 -30.29 -5.94 -19.93
N LEU A 315 -29.13 -5.64 -19.33
CA LEU A 315 -28.98 -4.69 -18.24
C LEU A 315 -28.12 -3.49 -18.65
N LYS A 316 -28.37 -2.33 -18.03
CA LYS A 316 -27.68 -1.07 -18.38
C LYS A 316 -26.51 -0.78 -17.46
N THR A 317 -26.68 -0.98 -16.15
CA THR A 317 -25.67 -0.68 -15.15
C THR A 317 -25.38 -1.86 -14.23
N PHE A 318 -24.21 -1.87 -13.59
CA PHE A 318 -23.90 -2.88 -12.58
C PHE A 318 -24.81 -2.78 -11.36
N GLU A 319 -25.29 -1.58 -11.01
CA GLU A 319 -26.28 -1.40 -9.95
C GLU A 319 -27.62 -2.06 -10.31
N ASP A 320 -28.05 -2.00 -11.58
CA ASP A 320 -29.24 -2.73 -12.03
C ASP A 320 -29.05 -4.25 -11.81
N TYR A 321 -27.88 -4.78 -12.18
CA TYR A 321 -27.54 -6.19 -11.93
C TYR A 321 -27.49 -6.52 -10.43
N TYR A 322 -26.82 -5.68 -9.64
CA TYR A 322 -26.59 -5.89 -8.21
C TYR A 322 -27.87 -5.76 -7.38
N ASN A 323 -28.87 -5.04 -7.85
CA ASN A 323 -30.16 -4.89 -7.16
C ASN A 323 -31.18 -5.97 -7.55
N LEU A 324 -30.92 -6.80 -8.57
CA LEU A 324 -31.77 -7.95 -8.88
C LEU A 324 -31.66 -9.03 -7.79
N PRO A 325 -32.76 -9.74 -7.47
CA PRO A 325 -32.70 -10.95 -6.65
C PRO A 325 -31.71 -11.97 -7.24
N VAL A 326 -30.93 -12.63 -6.38
CA VAL A 326 -29.86 -13.55 -6.80
C VAL A 326 -30.38 -14.66 -7.71
N GLU A 327 -31.56 -15.18 -7.42
CA GLU A 327 -32.23 -16.22 -8.19
C GLU A 327 -32.53 -15.74 -9.61
N GLN A 328 -33.00 -14.50 -9.77
CA GLN A 328 -33.36 -13.93 -11.06
C GLN A 328 -32.14 -13.75 -11.96
N ARG A 329 -30.98 -13.37 -11.39
CA ARG A 329 -29.73 -13.19 -12.18
C ARG A 329 -29.30 -14.46 -12.90
N TYR A 330 -29.38 -15.60 -12.21
CA TYR A 330 -29.06 -16.90 -12.83
C TYR A 330 -30.08 -17.26 -13.92
N GLN A 331 -31.37 -16.98 -13.70
CA GLN A 331 -32.40 -17.25 -14.71
C GLN A 331 -32.24 -16.39 -15.96
N ILE A 332 -31.91 -15.10 -15.81
CA ILE A 332 -31.60 -14.21 -16.94
C ILE A 332 -30.48 -14.82 -17.79
N ALA A 333 -29.40 -15.28 -17.16
CA ALA A 333 -28.32 -15.95 -17.88
C ALA A 333 -28.77 -17.29 -18.50
N ALA A 334 -29.56 -18.09 -17.80
CA ALA A 334 -30.00 -19.40 -18.27
C ALA A 334 -30.97 -19.33 -19.47
N ASN A 335 -31.69 -18.21 -19.63
CA ASN A 335 -32.68 -18.00 -20.69
C ASN A 335 -32.07 -17.47 -22.00
N ILE A 336 -30.77 -17.15 -22.04
CA ILE A 336 -30.09 -16.70 -23.26
C ILE A 336 -29.81 -17.89 -24.19
N SER A 337 -29.86 -17.65 -25.51
CA SER A 337 -29.64 -18.65 -26.56
C SER A 337 -28.40 -19.52 -26.32
N LYS A 338 -28.49 -20.80 -26.72
CA LYS A 338 -27.38 -21.76 -26.63
C LYS A 338 -26.18 -21.39 -27.48
N GLU A 339 -26.37 -20.63 -28.56
CA GLU A 339 -25.28 -20.19 -29.44
C GLU A 339 -24.32 -19.23 -28.72
N ASP A 340 -24.83 -18.41 -27.79
CA ASP A 340 -24.05 -17.47 -26.99
C ASP A 340 -23.59 -18.03 -25.65
N MET A 341 -23.85 -19.31 -25.35
CA MET A 341 -23.72 -19.89 -24.01
C MET A 341 -22.32 -19.70 -23.40
N ARG A 342 -21.26 -19.69 -24.22
CA ARG A 342 -19.89 -19.39 -23.77
C ARG A 342 -19.73 -17.96 -23.30
N PHE A 343 -20.30 -17.00 -24.03
CA PHE A 343 -20.26 -15.58 -23.67
C PHE A 343 -21.18 -15.30 -22.49
N THR A 344 -22.41 -15.82 -22.50
CA THR A 344 -23.35 -15.79 -21.37
C THR A 344 -22.74 -16.28 -20.07
N LYS A 345 -22.06 -17.44 -20.12
CA LYS A 345 -21.33 -18.00 -18.98
C LYS A 345 -20.29 -17.04 -18.45
N ALA A 346 -19.49 -16.47 -19.35
CA ALA A 346 -18.45 -15.53 -18.97
C ALA A 346 -19.04 -14.27 -18.34
N SER A 347 -20.09 -13.70 -18.94
CA SER A 347 -20.83 -12.53 -18.46
C SER A 347 -21.38 -12.76 -17.06
N TYR A 348 -22.17 -13.81 -16.88
CA TYR A 348 -22.79 -14.15 -15.60
C TYR A 348 -21.75 -14.40 -14.51
N ILE A 349 -20.79 -15.31 -14.74
CA ILE A 349 -19.77 -15.63 -13.73
C ILE A 349 -18.96 -14.40 -13.34
N PHE A 350 -18.70 -13.52 -14.31
CA PHE A 350 -17.91 -12.32 -14.08
C PHE A 350 -18.69 -11.31 -13.22
N LEU A 351 -19.92 -10.95 -13.62
CA LEU A 351 -20.77 -10.01 -12.89
C LEU A 351 -21.15 -10.54 -11.50
N GLU A 352 -21.42 -11.86 -11.39
CA GLU A 352 -21.76 -12.48 -10.11
C GLU A 352 -20.59 -12.47 -9.13
N LYS A 353 -19.35 -12.64 -9.61
CA LYS A 353 -18.16 -12.49 -8.75
C LYS A 353 -17.97 -11.06 -8.26
N MET A 354 -18.21 -10.06 -9.12
CA MET A 354 -18.18 -8.66 -8.70
C MET A 354 -19.24 -8.39 -7.63
N ALA A 355 -20.47 -8.87 -7.85
CA ALA A 355 -21.56 -8.70 -6.90
C ALA A 355 -21.28 -9.41 -5.57
N LEU A 356 -20.66 -10.59 -5.61
CA LEU A 356 -20.28 -11.34 -4.41
C LEU A 356 -19.27 -10.55 -3.55
N ILE A 357 -18.23 -9.98 -4.18
CA ILE A 357 -17.23 -9.16 -3.48
C ILE A 357 -17.91 -7.93 -2.86
N ARG A 358 -18.74 -7.22 -3.64
CA ARG A 358 -19.49 -6.04 -3.20
C ARG A 358 -20.40 -6.35 -2.00
N LEU A 359 -21.13 -7.47 -2.04
CA LEU A 359 -22.03 -7.89 -0.95
C LEU A 359 -21.23 -8.22 0.32
N GLN A 360 -20.11 -8.92 0.18
CA GLN A 360 -19.21 -9.21 1.30
C GLN A 360 -18.63 -7.94 1.94
N GLU A 361 -18.27 -6.93 1.15
CA GLU A 361 -17.80 -5.63 1.66
C GLU A 361 -18.94 -4.83 2.33
N ASN A 362 -20.17 -4.95 1.84
CA ASN A 362 -21.33 -4.21 2.34
C ASN A 362 -21.89 -4.75 3.66
N LEU A 363 -21.68 -6.03 4.00
CA LEU A 363 -22.16 -6.63 5.26
C LEU A 363 -21.77 -5.82 6.50
N ALA A 364 -20.51 -5.38 6.56
CA ALA A 364 -20.05 -4.52 7.65
C ALA A 364 -20.78 -3.17 7.66
N THR A 365 -21.00 -2.58 6.49
CA THR A 365 -21.73 -1.30 6.37
C THR A 365 -23.18 -1.42 6.82
N LEU A 366 -23.85 -2.51 6.47
CA LEU A 366 -25.22 -2.82 6.90
C LEU A 366 -25.30 -2.93 8.43
N ALA A 367 -24.33 -3.63 9.04
CA ALA A 367 -24.25 -3.76 10.49
C ALA A 367 -24.06 -2.43 11.22
N LEU A 368 -23.25 -1.53 10.65
CA LEU A 368 -22.97 -0.21 11.24
C LEU A 368 -24.10 0.80 11.07
N LYS A 369 -24.87 0.66 10.00
CA LYS A 369 -26.01 1.53 9.69
C LYS A 369 -27.34 0.95 10.16
N SER A 370 -27.32 -0.15 10.90
CA SER A 370 -28.53 -0.73 11.47
C SER A 370 -29.32 0.31 12.28
N GLY A 371 -30.64 0.35 12.08
CA GLY A 371 -31.55 1.15 12.90
C GLY A 371 -31.64 0.65 14.34
N ASP A 372 -31.24 -0.60 14.59
CA ASP A 372 -31.16 -1.18 15.93
C ASP A 372 -29.81 -0.80 16.59
N LYS A 373 -29.90 0.09 17.58
CA LYS A 373 -28.74 0.55 18.37
C LYS A 373 -28.03 -0.60 19.09
N GLY A 374 -28.78 -1.56 19.64
CA GLY A 374 -28.21 -2.70 20.37
C GLY A 374 -27.44 -3.63 19.45
N LEU A 375 -27.98 -3.89 18.26
CA LEU A 375 -27.30 -4.67 17.23
C LEU A 375 -26.00 -3.99 16.76
N ARG A 376 -26.05 -2.67 16.51
CA ARG A 376 -24.87 -1.89 16.13
C ARG A 376 -23.77 -1.95 17.18
N VAL A 377 -24.10 -1.77 18.46
CA VAL A 377 -23.11 -1.85 19.55
C VAL A 377 -22.47 -3.24 19.62
N LYS A 378 -23.27 -4.31 19.53
CA LYS A 378 -22.76 -5.69 19.48
C LYS A 378 -21.81 -5.91 18.30
N PHE A 379 -22.15 -5.39 17.12
CA PHE A 379 -21.29 -5.46 15.95
C PHE A 379 -19.98 -4.69 16.15
N GLU A 380 -20.05 -3.46 16.68
CA GLU A 380 -18.89 -2.62 16.94
C GLU A 380 -17.93 -3.31 17.93
N GLU A 381 -18.44 -3.90 19.00
CA GLU A 381 -17.64 -4.69 19.95
C GLU A 381 -16.94 -5.87 19.28
N LEU A 382 -17.68 -6.65 18.48
CA LEU A 382 -17.14 -7.80 17.77
C LEU A 382 -16.11 -7.39 16.69
N ALA A 383 -16.37 -6.31 15.97
CA ALA A 383 -15.46 -5.75 14.98
C ALA A 383 -14.19 -5.20 15.63
N ASN A 384 -14.29 -4.58 16.79
CA ASN A 384 -13.13 -4.13 17.57
C ASN A 384 -12.30 -5.32 18.05
N ARG A 385 -12.93 -6.38 18.57
CA ARG A 385 -12.22 -7.62 18.92
C ARG A 385 -11.52 -8.26 17.72
N TYR A 386 -12.17 -8.28 16.55
CA TYR A 386 -11.55 -8.78 15.32
C TYR A 386 -10.34 -7.94 14.92
N LYS A 387 -10.46 -6.60 14.98
CA LYS A 387 -9.35 -5.69 14.70
C LYS A 387 -8.19 -5.88 15.66
N ASP A 388 -8.46 -5.99 16.96
CA ASP A 388 -7.43 -6.22 17.98
C ASP A 388 -6.71 -7.56 17.73
N TRP A 389 -7.46 -8.62 17.46
CA TRP A 389 -6.93 -9.93 17.09
C TRP A 389 -6.09 -9.87 15.81
N ALA A 390 -6.59 -9.23 14.76
CA ALA A 390 -5.90 -9.08 13.48
C ALA A 390 -4.62 -8.25 13.63
N ARG A 391 -4.67 -7.18 14.44
CA ARG A 391 -3.52 -6.33 14.77
C ARG A 391 -2.45 -7.12 15.50
N GLU A 392 -2.84 -7.91 16.50
CA GLU A 392 -1.90 -8.75 17.25
C GLU A 392 -1.30 -9.84 16.36
N ASN A 393 -2.10 -10.47 15.49
CA ASN A 393 -1.57 -11.44 14.54
C ASN A 393 -0.65 -10.83 13.47
N LYS A 394 -0.93 -9.60 13.03
CA LYS A 394 -0.02 -8.86 12.15
C LYS A 394 1.30 -8.53 12.87
N LYS A 395 1.24 -8.17 14.16
CA LYS A 395 2.42 -7.97 15.00
C LYS A 395 3.22 -9.27 15.17
N ARG A 396 2.56 -10.39 15.45
CA ARG A 396 3.19 -11.70 15.58
C ARG A 396 3.82 -12.20 14.29
N ALA A 397 3.14 -12.01 13.16
CA ALA A 397 3.68 -12.33 11.85
C ALA A 397 5.00 -11.59 11.58
N ARG A 398 5.11 -10.31 11.97
CA ARG A 398 6.36 -9.54 11.87
C ARG A 398 7.47 -10.08 12.77
N LEU A 399 7.11 -10.73 13.86
CA LEU A 399 8.04 -11.36 14.79
C LEU A 399 8.36 -12.82 14.40
N GLY A 400 7.90 -13.29 13.23
CA GLY A 400 8.03 -14.69 12.81
C GLY A 400 7.24 -15.68 13.67
N LEU A 401 6.30 -15.19 14.48
CA LEU A 401 5.52 -16.00 15.40
C LEU A 401 4.23 -16.50 14.75
N SER A 402 3.85 -17.73 15.06
CA SER A 402 2.57 -18.30 14.66
C SER A 402 1.40 -17.43 15.14
N PRO A 403 0.32 -17.28 14.34
CA PRO A 403 -0.83 -16.47 14.72
C PRO A 403 -1.53 -17.04 15.97
N ILE A 404 -2.03 -16.14 16.82
CA ILE A 404 -2.99 -16.45 17.87
C ILE A 404 -4.27 -16.94 17.22
N LYS A 405 -4.69 -18.14 17.62
CA LYS A 405 -6.00 -18.68 17.27
C LYS A 405 -7.06 -17.91 18.05
N SER A 406 -8.11 -17.48 17.37
CA SER A 406 -9.29 -16.85 17.98
C SER A 406 -10.51 -17.29 17.19
N ASP A 407 -11.63 -17.48 17.88
CA ASP A 407 -12.91 -17.75 17.23
C ASP A 407 -13.62 -16.48 16.77
N VAL A 408 -12.98 -15.31 16.89
CA VAL A 408 -13.61 -14.02 16.52
C VAL A 408 -14.08 -13.97 15.05
N ILE A 409 -13.44 -14.72 14.14
CA ILE A 409 -13.94 -14.90 12.77
C ILE A 409 -15.21 -15.74 12.75
N GLY A 410 -15.25 -16.84 13.52
CA GLY A 410 -16.43 -17.69 13.67
C GLY A 410 -17.60 -16.94 14.30
N GLU A 411 -17.33 -16.16 15.34
CA GLU A 411 -18.30 -15.27 15.98
C GLU A 411 -18.82 -14.20 15.01
N MET A 412 -17.95 -13.59 14.19
CA MET A 412 -18.37 -12.65 13.14
C MET A 412 -19.26 -13.31 12.10
N ASN A 413 -18.91 -14.51 11.66
CA ASN A 413 -19.73 -15.29 10.74
C ASN A 413 -21.08 -15.64 11.37
N GLN A 414 -21.11 -16.03 12.65
CA GLN A 414 -22.34 -16.31 13.38
C GLN A 414 -23.21 -15.06 13.58
N PHE A 415 -22.59 -13.92 13.85
CA PHE A 415 -23.29 -12.64 13.94
C PHE A 415 -24.01 -12.33 12.63
N TYR A 416 -23.32 -12.44 11.48
CA TYR A 416 -23.96 -12.24 10.18
C TYR A 416 -25.02 -13.30 9.88
N LEU A 417 -24.78 -14.57 10.21
CA LEU A 417 -25.79 -15.64 10.04
C LEU A 417 -27.06 -15.39 10.86
N THR A 418 -26.92 -14.80 12.05
CA THR A 418 -28.04 -14.55 12.96
C THR A 418 -28.84 -13.32 12.55
N HIS A 419 -28.16 -12.23 12.18
CA HIS A 419 -28.78 -10.91 12.00
C HIS A 419 -28.91 -10.45 10.56
N TYR A 420 -28.14 -11.05 9.65
CA TYR A 420 -28.09 -10.75 8.21
C TYR A 420 -28.26 -12.05 7.41
N LYS A 421 -29.21 -12.88 7.88
CA LYS A 421 -29.44 -14.24 7.36
C LYS A 421 -29.74 -14.23 5.86
N GLU A 422 -30.48 -13.23 5.40
CA GLU A 422 -30.81 -13.07 3.99
C GLU A 422 -29.55 -12.84 3.15
N GLU A 423 -28.70 -11.90 3.55
CA GLU A 423 -27.46 -11.58 2.85
C GLU A 423 -26.48 -12.75 2.85
N VAL A 424 -26.35 -13.47 3.97
CA VAL A 424 -25.50 -14.67 4.04
C VAL A 424 -26.07 -15.81 3.19
N THR A 425 -27.40 -15.96 3.14
CA THR A 425 -28.07 -16.92 2.25
C THR A 425 -27.78 -16.56 0.80
N ASN A 426 -27.92 -15.29 0.44
CA ASN A 426 -27.61 -14.77 -0.90
C ASN A 426 -26.16 -15.08 -1.30
N ILE A 427 -25.18 -14.85 -0.41
CA ILE A 427 -23.77 -15.22 -0.65
C ILE A 427 -23.62 -16.71 -0.98
N ALA A 428 -24.28 -17.59 -0.22
CA ALA A 428 -24.22 -19.03 -0.44
C ALA A 428 -24.88 -19.44 -1.78
N VAL A 429 -26.03 -18.86 -2.10
CA VAL A 429 -26.74 -19.08 -3.37
C VAL A 429 -25.89 -18.61 -4.55
N MET A 430 -25.30 -17.41 -4.48
CA MET A 430 -24.40 -16.87 -5.51
C MET A 430 -23.20 -17.80 -5.76
N ALA A 431 -22.54 -18.26 -4.69
CA ALA A 431 -21.41 -19.18 -4.80
C ALA A 431 -21.80 -20.49 -5.49
N ASN A 432 -22.95 -21.07 -5.12
CA ASN A 432 -23.49 -22.28 -5.74
C ASN A 432 -23.88 -22.05 -7.21
N ASN A 433 -24.51 -20.92 -7.52
CA ASN A 433 -24.89 -20.59 -8.90
C ASN A 433 -23.66 -20.39 -9.79
N ILE A 434 -22.58 -19.78 -9.29
CA ILE A 434 -21.30 -19.71 -10.01
C ILE A 434 -20.76 -21.11 -10.32
N LEU A 435 -20.80 -22.04 -9.35
CA LEU A 435 -20.35 -23.41 -9.56
C LEU A 435 -21.25 -24.16 -10.55
N LYS A 436 -22.58 -23.95 -10.46
CA LYS A 436 -23.58 -24.51 -11.38
C LYS A 436 -23.32 -24.01 -12.80
N ALA A 437 -23.23 -22.70 -13.01
CA ALA A 437 -22.93 -22.06 -14.29
C ALA A 437 -21.63 -22.57 -14.93
N ARG A 438 -20.60 -22.88 -14.13
CA ARG A 438 -19.36 -23.51 -14.65
C ARG A 438 -19.62 -24.87 -15.31
N LYS A 439 -20.58 -25.64 -14.80
CA LYS A 439 -20.92 -26.99 -15.27
C LYS A 439 -22.03 -27.01 -16.33
N SER A 440 -23.06 -26.17 -16.17
CA SER A 440 -24.31 -26.20 -16.96
C SER A 440 -24.25 -25.40 -18.25
N PHE A 441 -23.55 -24.28 -18.27
CA PHE A 441 -23.32 -23.50 -19.48
C PHE A 441 -22.09 -24.12 -20.18
N LYS A 442 -22.31 -25.12 -21.01
CA LYS A 442 -21.27 -25.76 -21.84
C LYS A 442 -21.51 -25.49 -23.31
#